data_AF-A0AAW1P0A3-F1
#
_entry.id   AF-A0AAW1P0A3-F1
#
_cell.length_a   1.000
_cell.length_b   1.000
_cell.length_c   1.000
_cell.angle_alpha   90.00
_cell.angle_beta   90.00
_cell.angle_gamma   90.00
#
_symmetry.space_group_name_H-M   'P 1'
#
loop_
_entity.id
_entity.type
_entity.pdbx_description
1 polymer ?
#
loop_
_entity_poly.entity_id
_entity_poly.type
_entity_poly.pdbx_seq_one_letter_code
_entity_poly.pdbx_strand_id
1 'polypeptide(L)'
;MAEGVTFLNPKRRTGGEGKLALADLALESGAGDTADGKVLAGLPVKHINEKAHLRAVHEEQFPHWIYLLKRRFSLLLYGFGGKHALLDAFARRVLIDGGVLTVNGQAPGLTVRQILTRCAAMLRHTSLNHTRGDPEVLMHQLQSARAEPRLYVVLHHIDGPGLRTAEAQGLLAELSACPCIHLVASMDAVNMPLLWDRQASAQFNWAHFDVTSYAPYGHETVLVPSLLLGCKEEQAGKGAAVVLRTLTSAARTIFRLLAEHQLSGGDLDGDDESGGMTFQALFRQCRERFLVANEMALRSHLSEFKDHRLLQARRGLDGAEEHVIPLQASALQQLLVDMEPAA
;
A
#
# COMPACT_ATOMS: atom_id res chain seq x y z
N MET A 1 -43.04 -23.38 -2.21
CA MET A 1 -41.70 -23.74 -1.70
C MET A 1 -40.88 -22.47 -1.72
N ALA A 2 -40.56 -21.90 -0.55
CA ALA A 2 -39.80 -20.66 -0.47
C ALA A 2 -38.31 -20.98 -0.68
N GLU A 3 -37.73 -20.48 -1.77
CA GLU A 3 -36.29 -20.55 -2.02
C GLU A 3 -35.59 -19.53 -1.11
N GLY A 4 -35.33 -19.95 0.13
CA GLY A 4 -34.45 -19.21 1.04
C GLY A 4 -32.99 -19.43 0.63
N VAL A 5 -32.38 -18.44 0.00
CA VAL A 5 -30.91 -18.41 -0.20
C VAL A 5 -30.28 -18.17 1.17
N THR A 6 -29.61 -19.18 1.72
CA THR A 6 -28.93 -19.11 3.03
C THR A 6 -27.42 -18.98 2.85
N PHE A 7 -26.79 -18.12 3.65
CA PHE A 7 -25.31 -17.95 3.72
C PHE A 7 -24.57 -19.18 4.26
N LEU A 8 -25.28 -20.19 4.78
CA LEU A 8 -24.71 -21.38 5.41
C LEU A 8 -24.28 -22.47 4.42
N ASN A 9 -24.51 -22.31 3.11
CA ASN A 9 -24.08 -23.31 2.14
C ASN A 9 -23.72 -22.74 0.77
N PRO A 10 -22.49 -22.21 0.58
CA PRO A 10 -22.01 -21.83 -0.75
C PRO A 10 -21.79 -23.06 -1.66
N LYS A 11 -21.73 -24.28 -1.09
CA LYS A 11 -21.63 -25.54 -1.84
C LYS A 11 -23.02 -26.12 -2.07
N ARG A 12 -23.84 -25.47 -2.91
CA ARG A 12 -25.05 -26.12 -3.44
C ARG A 12 -25.00 -26.23 -4.97
N ARG A 13 -24.92 -27.49 -5.38
CA ARG A 13 -25.06 -28.07 -6.73
C ARG A 13 -23.88 -27.85 -7.68
N THR A 14 -23.01 -28.85 -7.74
CA THR A 14 -22.20 -29.21 -8.91
C THR A 14 -23.12 -29.59 -10.07
N GLY A 15 -23.77 -28.60 -10.67
CA GLY A 15 -24.29 -28.65 -12.03
C GLY A 15 -23.27 -27.95 -12.91
N GLY A 16 -22.46 -28.72 -13.63
CA GLY A 16 -21.49 -28.27 -14.64
C GLY A 16 -20.76 -26.97 -14.31
N GLU A 17 -19.68 -27.04 -13.50
CA GLU A 17 -18.73 -25.93 -13.44
C GLU A 17 -18.19 -25.69 -14.85
N GLY A 18 -18.65 -24.60 -15.49
CA GLY A 18 -18.04 -24.10 -16.70
C GLY A 18 -16.59 -23.79 -16.38
N LYS A 19 -15.66 -24.60 -16.87
CA LYS A 19 -14.23 -24.35 -16.81
C LYS A 19 -13.89 -23.22 -17.79
N LEU A 20 -14.34 -22.01 -17.50
CA LEU A 20 -13.81 -20.80 -18.10
C LEU A 20 -12.67 -20.35 -17.20
N ALA A 21 -11.44 -20.54 -17.67
CA ALA A 21 -10.27 -20.01 -16.99
C ALA A 21 -10.14 -18.52 -17.28
N LEU A 22 -9.48 -17.77 -16.38
CA LEU A 22 -9.07 -16.38 -16.66
C LEU A 22 -8.25 -16.25 -17.97
N ALA A 23 -7.60 -17.35 -18.39
CA ALA A 23 -6.88 -17.45 -19.66
C ALA A 23 -7.78 -17.46 -20.91
N ASP A 24 -9.07 -17.82 -20.78
CA ASP A 24 -10.03 -17.82 -21.88
C ASP A 24 -10.61 -16.42 -22.15
N LEU A 25 -10.40 -15.48 -21.21
CA LEU A 25 -10.65 -14.08 -21.46
C LEU A 25 -9.48 -13.58 -22.31
N ALA A 26 -9.79 -13.03 -23.49
CA ALA A 26 -8.85 -12.30 -24.33
C ALA A 26 -8.44 -10.96 -23.68
N LEU A 27 -7.94 -11.02 -22.45
CA LEU A 27 -7.23 -9.95 -21.79
C LEU A 27 -5.87 -9.87 -22.47
N GLU A 28 -5.53 -8.72 -23.04
CA GLU A 28 -4.23 -8.44 -23.62
C GLU A 28 -3.15 -8.46 -22.53
N SER A 29 -2.79 -9.64 -22.03
CA SER A 29 -1.85 -9.86 -20.91
C SER A 29 -0.38 -9.53 -21.25
N GLY A 30 -0.13 -8.92 -22.41
CA GLY A 30 1.20 -8.68 -22.96
C GLY A 30 1.75 -7.27 -22.81
N ALA A 31 0.97 -6.29 -22.33
CA ALA A 31 1.42 -4.91 -22.27
C ALA A 31 1.33 -4.41 -20.82
N GLY A 32 2.47 -4.11 -20.19
CA GLY A 32 2.58 -3.89 -18.73
C GLY A 32 1.69 -2.80 -18.14
N ASP A 33 1.82 -2.52 -16.83
CA ASP A 33 1.00 -1.56 -16.06
C ASP A 33 0.73 -0.19 -16.76
N THR A 34 1.62 0.24 -17.67
CA THR A 34 1.47 1.46 -18.46
C THR A 34 0.47 1.36 -19.64
N ALA A 35 0.23 0.17 -20.18
CA ALA A 35 -0.74 -0.07 -21.24
C ALA A 35 -2.15 -0.26 -20.66
N ASP A 36 -2.29 -1.00 -19.57
CA ASP A 36 -3.56 -1.10 -18.83
C ASP A 36 -4.03 0.28 -18.34
N GLY A 37 -3.11 1.10 -17.80
CA GLY A 37 -3.41 2.48 -17.44
C GLY A 37 -3.84 3.36 -18.63
N LYS A 38 -3.28 3.12 -19.82
CA LYS A 38 -3.69 3.81 -21.06
C LYS A 38 -5.03 3.32 -21.59
N VAL A 39 -5.33 2.03 -21.49
CA VAL A 39 -6.61 1.44 -21.86
C VAL A 39 -7.71 1.95 -20.92
N LEU A 40 -7.46 1.94 -19.60
CA LEU A 40 -8.37 2.51 -18.60
C LEU A 40 -8.58 4.01 -18.78
N ALA A 41 -7.53 4.77 -19.10
CA ALA A 41 -7.64 6.19 -19.41
C ALA A 41 -8.35 6.46 -20.75
N GLY A 42 -8.31 5.51 -21.69
CA GLY A 42 -8.99 5.57 -22.98
C GLY A 42 -10.46 5.15 -22.95
N LEU A 43 -10.93 4.55 -21.85
CA LEU A 43 -12.34 4.17 -21.70
C LEU A 43 -13.21 5.44 -21.55
N PRO A 44 -14.32 5.54 -22.30
CA PRO A 44 -15.21 6.68 -22.19
C PRO A 44 -15.83 6.72 -20.79
N VAL A 45 -15.65 7.84 -20.10
CA VAL A 45 -16.27 8.08 -18.79
C VAL A 45 -17.79 8.14 -19.00
N LYS A 46 -18.51 7.12 -18.53
CA LYS A 46 -19.97 7.08 -18.59
C LYS A 46 -20.58 8.01 -17.52
N HIS A 47 -21.75 8.58 -17.86
CA HIS A 47 -22.61 9.36 -16.96
C HIS A 47 -21.91 10.57 -16.32
N ILE A 48 -21.25 11.40 -17.14
CA ILE A 48 -20.50 12.57 -16.67
C ILE A 48 -21.42 13.61 -16.02
N ASN A 49 -22.58 13.87 -16.64
CA ASN A 49 -23.52 14.89 -16.20
C ASN A 49 -24.13 14.53 -14.85
N GLU A 50 -24.53 13.27 -14.67
CA GLU A 50 -25.13 12.77 -13.44
C GLU A 50 -24.12 12.76 -12.29
N LYS A 51 -22.87 12.36 -12.56
CA LYS A 51 -21.77 12.43 -11.58
C LYS A 51 -21.44 13.87 -11.17
N ALA A 52 -21.44 14.79 -12.13
CA ALA A 52 -21.24 16.21 -11.85
C ALA A 52 -22.39 16.79 -11.02
N HIS A 53 -23.64 16.40 -11.31
CA HIS A 53 -24.80 16.81 -10.53
C HIS A 53 -24.74 16.27 -9.09
N LEU A 54 -24.44 14.98 -8.90
CA LEU A 54 -24.24 14.39 -7.57
C LEU A 54 -23.15 15.11 -6.78
N ARG A 55 -22.03 15.44 -7.44
CA ARG A 55 -20.96 16.22 -6.83
C ARG A 55 -21.47 17.60 -6.36
N ALA A 56 -22.23 18.31 -7.18
CA ALA A 56 -22.80 19.60 -6.80
C ALA A 56 -23.71 19.49 -5.57
N VAL A 57 -24.56 18.46 -5.50
CA VAL A 57 -25.41 18.18 -4.34
C VAL A 57 -24.59 17.96 -3.07
N HIS A 58 -23.48 17.22 -3.15
CA HIS A 58 -22.58 17.05 -2.00
C HIS A 58 -21.85 18.35 -1.63
N GLU A 59 -21.48 19.18 -2.61
CA GLU A 59 -20.86 20.49 -2.36
C GLU A 59 -21.80 21.47 -1.65
N GLU A 60 -23.12 21.36 -1.86
CA GLU A 60 -24.13 22.13 -1.11
C GLU A 60 -24.15 21.80 0.39
N GLN A 61 -23.69 20.61 0.79
CA GLN A 61 -23.65 20.17 2.20
C GLN A 61 -22.43 20.70 2.96
N PHE A 62 -21.47 21.34 2.30
CA PHE A 62 -20.25 21.87 2.92
C PHE A 62 -20.47 22.80 4.13
N PRO A 63 -21.47 23.71 4.13
CA PRO A 63 -21.78 24.53 5.31
C PRO A 63 -22.23 23.71 6.52
N HIS A 64 -22.91 22.58 6.28
CA HIS A 64 -23.32 21.68 7.34
C HIS A 64 -22.12 20.94 7.95
N TRP A 65 -21.20 20.48 7.10
CA TRP A 65 -19.97 19.79 7.53
C TRP A 65 -19.09 20.68 8.41
N ILE A 66 -18.86 21.93 8.01
CA ILE A 66 -18.06 22.87 8.82
C ILE A 66 -18.72 23.21 10.17
N TYR A 67 -20.05 23.28 10.20
CA TYR A 67 -20.79 23.49 11.44
C TYR A 67 -20.58 22.34 12.43
N LEU A 68 -20.61 21.09 11.96
CA LEU A 68 -20.34 19.92 12.78
C LEU A 68 -18.88 19.85 13.24
N LEU A 69 -17.92 20.17 12.36
CA LEU A 69 -16.50 20.25 12.73
C LEU A 69 -16.27 21.27 13.86
N LYS A 70 -16.90 22.44 13.77
CA LYS A 70 -16.84 23.47 14.82
C LYS A 70 -17.43 22.99 16.16
N ARG A 71 -18.37 22.04 16.12
CA ARG A 71 -18.98 21.39 17.29
C ARG A 71 -18.22 20.16 17.80
N ARG A 72 -16.99 19.91 17.32
CA ARG A 72 -16.13 18.78 17.74
C ARG A 72 -16.60 17.40 17.27
N PHE A 73 -17.38 17.34 16.20
CA PHE A 73 -17.61 16.08 15.51
C PHE A 73 -16.50 15.85 14.50
N SER A 74 -15.98 14.63 14.45
CA SER A 74 -15.13 14.20 13.33
C SER A 74 -16.03 13.77 12.18
N LEU A 75 -15.65 14.06 10.94
CA LEU A 75 -16.46 13.72 9.78
C LEU A 75 -15.95 12.43 9.14
N LEU A 76 -16.83 11.46 8.93
CA LEU A 76 -16.53 10.23 8.21
C LEU A 76 -17.37 10.15 6.93
N LEU A 77 -16.69 10.20 5.80
CA LEU A 77 -17.32 10.07 4.49
C LEU A 77 -17.19 8.63 4.00
N TYR A 78 -18.32 7.99 3.78
CA TYR A 78 -18.42 6.66 3.22
C TYR A 78 -19.24 6.71 1.93
N GLY A 79 -19.15 5.67 1.12
CA GLY A 79 -19.87 5.60 -0.15
C GLY A 79 -18.98 5.17 -1.29
N PHE A 80 -19.63 4.73 -2.36
CA PHE A 80 -18.98 4.18 -3.54
C PHE A 80 -18.44 5.29 -4.45
N GLY A 81 -17.18 5.16 -4.85
CA GLY A 81 -16.48 6.06 -5.74
C GLY A 81 -15.35 6.82 -5.07
N GLY A 82 -14.46 7.37 -5.91
CA GLY A 82 -13.36 8.23 -5.50
C GLY A 82 -13.87 9.50 -4.81
N LYS A 83 -13.50 9.68 -3.54
CA LYS A 83 -13.90 10.83 -2.70
C LYS A 83 -12.83 11.92 -2.62
N HIS A 84 -11.62 11.64 -3.12
CA HIS A 84 -10.48 12.56 -3.06
C HIS A 84 -10.80 13.95 -3.61
N ALA A 85 -11.38 14.04 -4.81
CA ALA A 85 -11.67 15.32 -5.45
C ALA A 85 -12.67 16.18 -4.68
N LEU A 86 -13.62 15.56 -3.97
CA LEU A 86 -14.60 16.26 -3.14
C LEU A 86 -13.95 16.76 -1.84
N LEU A 87 -13.17 15.92 -1.18
CA LEU A 87 -12.45 16.29 0.04
C LEU A 87 -11.40 17.37 -0.20
N ASP A 88 -10.71 17.33 -1.34
CA ASP A 88 -9.77 18.39 -1.73
C ASP A 88 -10.50 19.71 -2.03
N ALA A 89 -11.69 19.64 -2.65
CA ALA A 89 -12.52 20.82 -2.87
C ALA A 89 -13.03 21.40 -1.55
N PHE A 90 -13.46 20.55 -0.61
CA PHE A 90 -13.86 20.94 0.73
C PHE A 90 -12.71 21.63 1.48
N ALA A 91 -11.52 21.02 1.44
CA ALA A 91 -10.31 21.56 2.06
C ALA A 91 -9.94 22.96 1.53
N ARG A 92 -10.00 23.16 0.21
CA ARG A 92 -9.64 24.45 -0.41
C ARG A 92 -10.69 25.54 -0.21
N ARG A 93 -11.98 25.19 -0.24
CA ARG A 93 -13.08 26.19 -0.24
C ARG A 93 -13.55 26.57 1.15
N VAL A 94 -13.47 25.65 2.12
CA VAL A 94 -14.13 25.80 3.43
C VAL A 94 -13.13 25.98 4.56
N LEU A 95 -12.01 25.26 4.52
CA LEU A 95 -11.02 25.21 5.62
C LEU A 95 -10.00 26.36 5.53
N ILE A 96 -10.50 27.60 5.49
CA ILE A 96 -9.69 28.82 5.35
C ILE A 96 -9.29 29.39 6.73
N ASP A 97 -9.97 28.97 7.80
CA ASP A 97 -9.80 29.51 9.16
C ASP A 97 -8.65 28.88 9.96
N GLY A 98 -7.94 27.90 9.41
CA GLY A 98 -6.89 27.16 10.12
C GLY A 98 -5.87 26.49 9.22
N GLY A 99 -4.92 25.77 9.83
CA GLY A 99 -3.96 24.95 9.10
C GLY A 99 -4.64 23.70 8.55
N VAL A 100 -4.32 23.30 7.31
CA VAL A 100 -4.87 22.08 6.70
C VAL A 100 -3.74 21.09 6.41
N LEU A 101 -3.87 19.87 6.93
CA LEU A 101 -2.98 18.75 6.67
C LEU A 101 -3.74 17.67 5.89
N THR A 102 -3.46 17.56 4.59
CA THR A 102 -3.97 16.48 3.75
C THR A 102 -3.03 15.27 3.79
N VAL A 103 -3.55 14.10 4.13
CA VAL A 103 -2.81 12.84 4.23
C VAL A 103 -3.45 11.77 3.35
N ASN A 104 -2.64 11.08 2.56
CA ASN A 104 -3.07 9.96 1.72
C ASN A 104 -2.78 8.63 2.43
N GLY A 105 -3.79 7.99 2.99
CA GLY A 105 -3.69 6.74 3.74
C GLY A 105 -3.22 5.54 2.91
N GLN A 106 -3.48 5.52 1.60
CA GLN A 106 -3.06 4.43 0.73
C GLN A 106 -1.57 4.44 0.37
N ALA A 107 -0.83 5.50 0.68
CA ALA A 107 0.59 5.60 0.33
C ALA A 107 1.43 4.50 1.02
N PRO A 108 2.21 3.69 0.28
CA PRO A 108 3.05 2.65 0.87
C PRO A 108 4.17 3.31 1.69
N GLY A 109 4.21 3.01 3.00
CA GLY A 109 5.20 3.57 3.93
C GLY A 109 4.69 4.72 4.82
N LEU A 110 3.42 5.13 4.68
CA LEU A 110 2.79 6.03 5.64
C LEU A 110 2.66 5.33 7.00
N THR A 111 3.11 6.00 8.06
CA THR A 111 2.94 5.55 9.44
C THR A 111 2.22 6.62 10.26
N VAL A 112 1.44 6.24 11.26
CA VAL A 112 0.76 7.19 12.15
C VAL A 112 1.74 8.13 12.84
N ARG A 113 2.95 7.64 13.16
CA ARG A 113 4.02 8.46 13.72
C ARG A 113 4.34 9.68 12.84
N GLN A 114 4.42 9.50 11.52
CA GLN A 114 4.67 10.61 10.60
C GLN A 114 3.51 11.61 10.59
N ILE A 115 2.26 11.16 10.73
CA ILE A 115 1.09 12.03 10.85
C ILE A 115 1.20 12.87 12.12
N LEU A 116 1.47 12.22 13.27
CA LEU A 116 1.63 12.90 14.56
C LEU A 116 2.77 13.92 14.55
N THR A 117 3.94 13.55 14.02
CA THR A 117 5.09 14.45 13.91
C THR A 117 4.77 15.67 13.04
N ARG A 118 4.04 15.49 11.92
CA ARG A 118 3.60 16.59 11.06
C ARG A 118 2.58 17.49 11.76
N CYS A 119 1.60 16.92 12.45
CA CYS A 119 0.63 17.68 13.25
C CYS A 119 1.32 18.52 14.33
N ALA A 120 2.26 17.91 15.07
CA ALA A 120 3.01 18.59 16.12
C ALA A 120 3.89 19.72 15.56
N ALA A 121 4.54 19.50 14.42
CA ALA A 121 5.35 20.51 13.75
C ALA A 121 4.51 21.70 13.24
N MET A 122 3.33 21.43 12.68
CA MET A 122 2.42 22.48 12.19
C MET A 122 1.84 23.33 13.33
N LEU A 123 1.46 22.70 14.45
CA LEU A 123 0.90 23.42 15.60
C LEU A 123 1.92 24.30 16.32
N ARG A 124 3.21 23.93 16.30
CA ARG A 124 4.29 24.65 17.00
C ARG A 124 5.19 25.48 16.08
N HIS A 125 4.87 25.58 14.78
CA HIS A 125 5.72 26.23 13.77
C HIS A 125 7.21 25.84 13.88
N THR A 126 7.50 24.58 14.20
CA THR A 126 8.87 24.08 14.47
C THR A 126 9.29 23.04 13.44
N SER A 127 10.59 23.00 13.15
CA SER A 127 11.16 22.09 12.16
C SER A 127 10.96 20.62 12.56
N LEU A 128 10.59 19.79 11.57
CA LEU A 128 10.33 18.34 11.69
C LEU A 128 11.46 17.53 12.34
N ASN A 129 12.68 18.07 12.38
CA ASN A 129 13.86 17.41 12.93
C ASN A 129 13.91 17.39 14.47
N HIS A 130 13.17 18.30 15.13
CA HIS A 130 13.15 18.39 16.61
C HIS A 130 12.01 17.59 17.26
N THR A 131 11.07 17.06 16.48
CA THR A 131 9.90 16.30 16.95
C THR A 131 10.04 14.80 16.71
N ARG A 132 11.27 14.26 16.84
CA ARG A 132 11.51 12.82 16.96
C ARG A 132 11.35 12.42 18.43
N GLY A 133 10.17 11.90 18.76
CA GLY A 133 9.88 11.37 20.09
C GLY A 133 8.89 10.22 19.99
N ASP A 134 8.76 9.48 21.08
CA ASP A 134 7.74 8.43 21.20
C ASP A 134 6.34 9.02 20.95
N PRO A 135 5.42 8.23 20.37
CA PRO A 135 4.08 8.70 20.02
C PRO A 135 3.37 9.33 21.22
N GLU A 136 3.51 8.77 22.42
CA GLU A 136 2.91 9.27 23.66
C GLU A 136 3.40 10.67 24.04
N VAL A 137 4.69 10.95 23.86
CA VAL A 137 5.26 12.28 24.15
C VAL A 137 4.71 13.31 23.16
N LEU A 138 4.59 12.93 21.88
CA LEU A 138 3.96 13.77 20.87
C LEU A 138 2.48 14.04 21.21
N MET A 139 1.76 13.02 21.70
CA MET A 139 0.37 13.16 22.12
C MET A 139 0.21 14.14 23.29
N HIS A 140 1.03 14.00 24.33
CA HIS A 140 1.02 14.94 25.46
C HIS A 140 1.38 16.37 25.02
N GLN A 141 2.28 16.52 24.05
CA GLN A 141 2.63 17.81 23.46
C GLN A 141 1.47 18.42 22.65
N LEU A 142 0.64 17.61 21.99
CA LEU A 142 -0.54 18.04 21.25
C LEU A 142 -1.68 18.44 22.20
N GLN A 143 -1.91 17.68 23.28
CA GLN A 143 -2.93 17.97 24.28
C GLN A 143 -2.62 19.25 25.08
N SER A 144 -1.34 19.52 25.33
CA SER A 144 -0.89 20.75 26.00
C SER A 144 -0.85 21.99 25.10
N ALA A 145 -1.08 21.83 23.79
CA ALA A 145 -1.14 22.95 22.86
C ALA A 145 -2.41 23.79 23.11
N ARG A 146 -2.28 25.12 23.00
CA ARG A 146 -3.43 26.04 23.13
C ARG A 146 -4.44 25.81 22.00
N ALA A 147 -5.72 26.05 22.29
CA ALA A 147 -6.85 25.80 21.38
C ALA A 147 -6.88 26.67 20.11
N GLU A 148 -6.01 27.66 20.01
CA GLU A 148 -5.85 28.56 18.87
C GLU A 148 -4.37 28.46 18.48
N PRO A 149 -3.97 27.82 17.36
CA PRO A 149 -4.69 27.65 16.09
C PRO A 149 -5.42 26.31 15.88
N ARG A 150 -6.46 26.31 15.03
CA ARG A 150 -7.17 25.10 14.58
C ARG A 150 -6.39 24.39 13.48
N LEU A 151 -6.22 23.08 13.63
CA LEU A 151 -5.62 22.20 12.62
C LEU A 151 -6.68 21.25 12.08
N TYR A 152 -6.93 21.30 10.78
CA TYR A 152 -7.78 20.35 10.08
C TYR A 152 -6.91 19.24 9.48
N VAL A 153 -7.19 18.00 9.87
CA VAL A 153 -6.54 16.82 9.29
C VAL A 153 -7.53 16.17 8.34
N VAL A 154 -7.23 16.22 7.05
CA VAL A 154 -8.01 15.57 6.00
C VAL A 154 -7.29 14.29 5.62
N LEU A 155 -7.84 13.16 6.06
CA LEU A 155 -7.26 11.85 5.89
C LEU A 155 -8.05 11.08 4.83
N HIS A 156 -7.46 10.95 3.65
CA HIS A 156 -8.01 10.10 2.61
C HIS A 156 -7.71 8.64 2.94
N HIS A 157 -8.71 7.78 2.94
CA HIS A 157 -8.60 6.34 3.24
C HIS A 157 -8.00 6.06 4.63
N ILE A 158 -8.81 6.21 5.67
CA ILE A 158 -8.43 5.84 7.06
C ILE A 158 -8.09 4.36 7.21
N ASP A 159 -8.57 3.54 6.28
CA ASP A 159 -8.31 2.13 6.12
C ASP A 159 -7.07 1.83 5.27
N GLY A 160 -6.16 2.79 5.10
CA GLY A 160 -4.87 2.57 4.46
C GLY A 160 -4.07 1.43 5.09
N PRO A 161 -3.25 0.67 4.33
CA PRO A 161 -2.56 -0.52 4.84
C PRO A 161 -1.66 -0.24 6.05
N GLY A 162 -1.04 0.94 6.13
CA GLY A 162 -0.23 1.37 7.26
C GLY A 162 -1.01 1.93 8.47
N LEU A 163 -2.33 2.10 8.34
CA LEU A 163 -3.21 2.71 9.35
C LEU A 163 -4.21 1.74 9.96
N ARG A 164 -4.31 0.50 9.45
CA ARG A 164 -5.29 -0.51 9.94
C ARG A 164 -4.96 -1.11 11.31
N THR A 165 -3.76 -0.90 11.85
CA THR A 165 -3.39 -1.48 13.14
C THR A 165 -4.18 -0.84 14.28
N ALA A 166 -4.49 -1.61 15.33
CA ALA A 166 -5.22 -1.10 16.49
C ALA A 166 -4.48 0.06 17.17
N GLU A 167 -3.15 -0.04 17.28
CA GLU A 167 -2.30 1.05 17.79
C GLU A 167 -2.43 2.33 16.95
N ALA A 168 -2.45 2.20 15.62
CA ALA A 168 -2.60 3.33 14.72
C ALA A 168 -3.96 4.02 14.89
N GLN A 169 -5.04 3.24 14.93
CA GLN A 169 -6.40 3.76 15.12
C GLN A 169 -6.60 4.38 16.51
N GLY A 170 -6.01 3.79 17.55
CA GLY A 170 -6.04 4.36 18.91
C GLY A 170 -5.38 5.73 18.96
N LEU A 171 -4.18 5.87 18.40
CA LEU A 171 -3.48 7.16 18.33
C LEU A 171 -4.25 8.21 17.49
N LEU A 172 -4.91 7.80 16.40
CA LEU A 172 -5.76 8.68 15.61
C LEU A 172 -7.03 9.11 16.37
N ALA A 173 -7.60 8.20 17.17
CA ALA A 173 -8.75 8.47 18.02
C ALA A 173 -8.40 9.50 19.09
N GLU A 174 -7.28 9.31 19.78
CA GLU A 174 -6.80 10.27 20.77
C GLU A 174 -6.42 11.62 20.13
N LEU A 175 -5.91 11.61 18.89
CA LEU A 175 -5.66 12.84 18.11
C LEU A 175 -6.96 13.59 17.79
N SER A 176 -8.04 12.87 17.45
CA SER A 176 -9.34 13.50 17.19
C SER A 176 -10.03 14.05 18.45
N ALA A 177 -9.70 13.50 19.62
CA ALA A 177 -10.18 14.02 20.90
C ALA A 177 -9.54 15.36 21.29
N CYS A 178 -8.43 15.74 20.65
CA CYS A 178 -7.72 16.99 20.95
C CYS A 178 -8.52 18.23 20.51
N PRO A 179 -8.66 19.25 21.38
CA PRO A 179 -9.46 20.44 21.09
C PRO A 179 -8.79 21.42 20.10
N CYS A 180 -7.59 21.16 19.60
CA CYS A 180 -6.99 21.95 18.53
C CYS A 180 -7.18 21.29 17.15
N ILE A 181 -7.53 20.00 17.11
CA ILE A 181 -7.53 19.20 15.90
C ILE A 181 -8.95 18.83 15.50
N HIS A 182 -9.22 18.89 14.20
CA HIS A 182 -10.48 18.50 13.60
C HIS A 182 -10.22 17.47 12.50
N LEU A 183 -10.77 16.28 12.65
CA LEU A 183 -10.52 15.16 11.75
C LEU A 183 -11.64 15.02 10.71
N VAL A 184 -11.25 14.91 9.45
CA VAL A 184 -12.12 14.57 8.33
C VAL A 184 -11.50 13.35 7.64
N ALA A 185 -12.22 12.25 7.57
CA ALA A 185 -11.72 11.01 7.01
C ALA A 185 -12.63 10.45 5.92
N SER A 186 -12.06 9.83 4.89
CA SER A 186 -12.81 8.95 3.99
C SER A 186 -12.57 7.48 4.31
N MET A 187 -13.59 6.67 4.06
CA MET A 187 -13.53 5.21 4.16
C MET A 187 -14.06 4.55 2.88
N ASP A 188 -13.42 3.43 2.50
CA ASP A 188 -13.83 2.61 1.37
C ASP A 188 -13.98 1.13 1.74
N ALA A 189 -13.19 0.61 2.68
CA ALA A 189 -13.37 -0.76 3.18
C ALA A 189 -14.72 -0.95 3.91
N VAL A 190 -15.49 -1.94 3.46
CA VAL A 190 -16.75 -2.36 4.08
C VAL A 190 -16.57 -2.77 5.54
N ASN A 191 -15.47 -3.44 5.85
CA ASN A 191 -15.17 -3.96 7.19
C ASN A 191 -14.59 -2.91 8.14
N MET A 192 -14.44 -1.66 7.70
CA MET A 192 -13.74 -0.62 8.47
C MET A 192 -14.38 -0.36 9.85
N PRO A 193 -15.71 -0.29 10.04
CA PRO A 193 -16.31 -0.09 11.36
C PRO A 193 -15.96 -1.17 12.40
N LEU A 194 -15.48 -2.35 11.96
CA LEU A 194 -15.01 -3.40 12.86
C LEU A 194 -13.65 -3.11 13.49
N LEU A 195 -12.88 -2.15 12.94
CA LEU A 195 -11.57 -1.77 13.47
C LEU A 195 -11.68 -0.90 14.73
N TRP A 196 -12.85 -0.33 15.00
CA TRP A 196 -13.04 0.57 16.13
C TRP A 196 -13.69 -0.16 17.28
N ASP A 197 -12.99 -0.17 18.41
CA ASP A 197 -13.57 -0.54 19.68
C ASP A 197 -14.47 0.59 20.21
N ARG A 198 -15.17 0.31 21.32
CA ARG A 198 -16.09 1.28 21.93
C ARG A 198 -15.36 2.57 22.34
N GLN A 199 -14.12 2.46 22.79
CA GLN A 199 -13.33 3.61 23.24
C GLN A 199 -12.90 4.48 22.06
N ALA A 200 -12.29 3.91 21.02
CA ALA A 200 -11.91 4.67 19.83
C ALA A 200 -13.12 5.30 19.16
N SER A 201 -14.24 4.57 19.04
CA SER A 201 -15.48 5.13 18.47
C SER A 201 -16.02 6.32 19.26
N ALA A 202 -15.89 6.30 20.60
CA ALA A 202 -16.32 7.41 21.44
C ALA A 202 -15.39 8.63 21.32
N GLN A 203 -14.07 8.40 21.20
CA GLN A 203 -13.09 9.46 21.02
C GLN A 203 -13.20 10.12 19.64
N PHE A 204 -13.40 9.33 18.59
CA PHE A 204 -13.59 9.87 17.24
C PHE A 204 -14.86 10.72 17.11
N ASN A 205 -15.94 10.34 17.80
CA ASN A 205 -17.23 11.04 17.73
C ASN A 205 -17.65 11.34 16.29
N TRP A 206 -17.74 10.28 15.48
CA TRP A 206 -17.99 10.38 14.05
C TRP A 206 -19.40 10.87 13.72
N ALA A 207 -19.48 11.82 12.80
CA ALA A 207 -20.65 12.11 12.01
C ALA A 207 -20.49 11.45 10.64
N HIS A 208 -21.36 10.48 10.36
CA HIS A 208 -21.33 9.67 9.16
C HIS A 208 -22.07 10.35 8.00
N PHE A 209 -21.40 10.49 6.85
CA PHE A 209 -21.97 11.08 5.64
C PHE A 209 -21.87 10.11 4.46
N ASP A 210 -23.01 9.84 3.83
CA ASP A 210 -23.06 9.11 2.57
C ASP A 210 -22.70 10.04 1.41
N VAL A 211 -21.59 9.71 0.75
CA VAL A 211 -21.03 10.42 -0.39
C VAL A 211 -20.68 9.41 -1.47
N THR A 212 -21.74 8.94 -2.14
CA THR A 212 -21.67 8.03 -3.29
C THR A 212 -21.43 8.83 -4.58
N SER A 213 -20.16 9.01 -4.95
CA SER A 213 -19.76 9.81 -6.12
C SER A 213 -19.74 9.03 -7.45
N TYR A 214 -19.66 7.69 -7.40
CA TYR A 214 -19.42 6.82 -8.57
C TYR A 214 -18.21 7.25 -9.43
N ALA A 215 -17.31 8.08 -8.88
CA ALA A 215 -16.11 8.51 -9.55
C ALA A 215 -15.11 7.34 -9.61
N PRO A 216 -14.32 7.24 -10.69
CA PRO A 216 -13.31 6.20 -10.79
C PRO A 216 -12.25 6.36 -9.70
N TYR A 217 -11.76 5.23 -9.17
CA TYR A 217 -10.72 5.16 -8.13
C TYR A 217 -9.31 5.32 -8.72
N GLY A 218 -9.09 6.33 -9.56
CA GLY A 218 -7.86 6.45 -10.33
C GLY A 218 -6.62 6.73 -9.48
N HIS A 219 -6.73 7.43 -8.36
CA HIS A 219 -5.58 7.72 -7.50
C HIS A 219 -5.24 6.55 -6.57
N GLU A 220 -6.25 5.75 -6.26
CA GLU A 220 -6.20 4.64 -5.32
C GLU A 220 -5.68 3.36 -6.00
N THR A 221 -6.18 3.07 -7.20
CA THR A 221 -5.83 1.85 -7.95
C THR A 221 -4.42 1.90 -8.53
N VAL A 222 -3.76 3.05 -8.58
CA VAL A 222 -2.35 3.15 -9.00
C VAL A 222 -1.42 2.46 -8.01
N LEU A 223 -1.79 2.48 -6.71
CA LEU A 223 -0.97 1.94 -5.63
C LEU A 223 -1.36 0.50 -5.26
N VAL A 224 -2.58 0.09 -5.60
CA VAL A 224 -3.06 -1.27 -5.37
C VAL A 224 -2.79 -2.09 -6.63
N PRO A 225 -1.98 -3.17 -6.56
CA PRO A 225 -1.75 -4.02 -7.72
C PRO A 225 -3.07 -4.60 -8.22
N SER A 226 -3.29 -4.54 -9.53
CA SER A 226 -4.52 -4.99 -10.19
C SER A 226 -4.89 -6.41 -9.75
N LEU A 227 -6.07 -6.57 -9.12
CA LEU A 227 -6.56 -7.85 -8.58
C LEU A 227 -6.71 -8.97 -9.63
N LEU A 228 -6.73 -8.63 -10.92
CA LEU A 228 -6.72 -9.60 -12.03
C LEU A 228 -5.34 -10.28 -12.20
N LEU A 229 -4.27 -9.64 -11.75
CA LEU A 229 -2.99 -10.29 -11.46
C LEU A 229 -3.01 -10.68 -9.98
N GLY A 230 -3.52 -11.86 -9.66
CA GLY A 230 -3.37 -12.50 -8.35
C GLY A 230 -1.91 -12.78 -7.95
N CYS A 231 -0.94 -12.18 -8.62
CA CYS A 231 0.47 -12.49 -8.56
C CYS A 231 1.25 -11.30 -7.98
N LYS A 232 1.17 -11.10 -6.66
CA LYS A 232 2.22 -10.35 -5.94
C LYS A 232 3.62 -10.88 -6.30
N GLU A 233 3.71 -12.16 -6.66
CA GLU A 233 4.92 -12.88 -7.04
C GLU A 233 5.36 -12.61 -8.50
N GLU A 234 4.45 -12.54 -9.48
CA GLU A 234 4.83 -12.18 -10.87
C GLU A 234 5.21 -10.71 -10.99
N GLN A 235 4.64 -9.81 -10.17
CA GLN A 235 5.05 -8.41 -10.17
C GLN A 235 6.39 -8.21 -9.46
N ALA A 236 6.73 -9.04 -8.45
CA ALA A 236 8.09 -9.11 -7.93
C ALA A 236 9.07 -9.57 -9.00
N GLY A 237 8.68 -10.54 -9.84
CA GLY A 237 9.47 -10.95 -11.00
C GLY A 237 9.63 -9.84 -12.04
N LYS A 238 8.53 -9.24 -12.53
CA LYS A 238 8.59 -8.17 -13.54
C LYS A 238 9.30 -6.92 -13.02
N GLY A 239 9.10 -6.55 -11.75
CA GLY A 239 9.85 -5.49 -11.07
C GLY A 239 11.34 -5.83 -10.95
N ALA A 240 11.66 -7.09 -10.62
CA ALA A 240 13.03 -7.59 -10.64
C ALA A 240 13.65 -7.49 -12.03
N ALA A 241 12.93 -7.83 -13.10
CA ALA A 241 13.44 -7.70 -14.47
C ALA A 241 13.82 -6.25 -14.82
N VAL A 242 13.01 -5.27 -14.42
CA VAL A 242 13.30 -3.84 -14.62
C VAL A 242 14.52 -3.41 -13.82
N VAL A 243 14.61 -3.80 -12.54
CA VAL A 243 15.77 -3.48 -11.70
C VAL A 243 17.04 -4.15 -12.24
N LEU A 244 16.98 -5.42 -12.62
CA LEU A 244 18.10 -6.18 -13.19
C LEU A 244 18.64 -5.55 -14.48
N ARG A 245 17.80 -4.89 -15.29
CA ARG A 245 18.24 -4.12 -16.47
C ARG A 245 19.06 -2.88 -16.12
N THR A 246 18.85 -2.29 -14.94
CA THR A 246 19.60 -1.12 -14.46
C THR A 246 20.94 -1.49 -13.81
N LEU A 247 21.11 -2.77 -13.45
CA LEU A 247 22.30 -3.28 -12.78
C LEU A 247 23.46 -3.54 -13.76
N THR A 248 24.68 -3.52 -13.23
CA THR A 248 25.90 -3.81 -14.00
C THR A 248 25.89 -5.24 -14.58
N SER A 249 26.62 -5.50 -15.68
CA SER A 249 26.74 -6.84 -16.27
C SER A 249 27.32 -7.88 -15.29
N ALA A 250 28.26 -7.46 -14.43
CA ALA A 250 28.79 -8.29 -13.35
C ALA A 250 27.70 -8.67 -12.34
N ALA A 251 26.92 -7.69 -11.86
CA ALA A 251 25.80 -7.93 -10.92
C ALA A 251 24.74 -8.87 -11.51
N ARG A 252 24.37 -8.70 -12.79
CA ARG A 252 23.44 -9.61 -13.48
C ARG A 252 23.96 -11.05 -13.54
N THR A 253 25.26 -11.23 -13.73
CA THR A 253 25.87 -12.57 -13.82
C THR A 253 25.94 -13.24 -12.43
N ILE A 254 26.20 -12.46 -11.37
CA ILE A 254 26.13 -12.93 -9.98
C ILE A 254 24.69 -13.35 -9.63
N PHE A 255 23.69 -12.55 -10.02
CA PHE A 255 22.28 -12.89 -9.81
C PHE A 255 21.87 -14.17 -10.56
N ARG A 256 22.32 -14.33 -11.81
CA ARG A 256 22.11 -15.56 -12.59
C ARG A 256 22.67 -16.80 -11.89
N LEU A 257 23.89 -16.71 -11.38
CA LEU A 257 24.55 -17.81 -10.68
C LEU A 257 23.76 -18.23 -9.42
N LEU A 258 23.24 -17.26 -8.66
CA LEU A 258 22.36 -17.53 -7.52
C LEU A 258 21.05 -18.20 -7.95
N ALA A 259 20.42 -17.72 -9.02
CA ALA A 259 19.18 -18.28 -9.54
C ALA A 259 19.37 -19.72 -10.07
N GLU A 260 20.44 -19.99 -10.81
CA GLU A 260 20.79 -21.35 -11.30
C GLU A 260 20.99 -22.33 -10.13
N HIS A 261 21.68 -21.90 -9.07
CA HIS A 261 21.89 -22.71 -7.88
C HIS A 261 20.58 -22.99 -7.14
N GLN A 262 19.70 -21.99 -7.03
CA GLN A 262 18.40 -22.13 -6.37
C GLN A 262 17.44 -23.04 -7.14
N LEU A 263 17.52 -23.06 -8.48
CA LEU A 263 16.75 -23.99 -9.33
C LEU A 263 17.31 -25.40 -9.27
N SER A 264 18.64 -25.55 -9.35
CA SER A 264 19.29 -26.86 -9.32
C SER A 264 19.15 -27.57 -7.96
N GLY A 265 19.05 -26.80 -6.88
CA GLY A 265 18.79 -27.32 -5.53
C GLY A 265 17.32 -27.69 -5.25
N GLY A 266 16.39 -27.33 -6.13
CA GLY A 266 14.95 -27.58 -5.95
C GLY A 266 14.46 -28.95 -6.43
N ASP A 267 15.27 -29.70 -7.18
CA ASP A 267 14.88 -30.99 -7.77
C ASP A 267 15.18 -32.21 -6.88
N LEU A 268 15.79 -32.00 -5.70
CA LEU A 268 16.15 -33.05 -4.75
C LEU A 268 15.29 -32.97 -3.49
N ASP A 269 14.18 -33.73 -3.54
CA ASP A 269 13.29 -34.10 -2.45
C ASP A 269 12.45 -33.00 -1.77
N GLY A 270 11.16 -33.30 -1.63
CA GLY A 270 10.12 -32.37 -1.15
C GLY A 270 10.31 -31.87 0.28
N ASP A 271 9.77 -30.68 0.51
CA ASP A 271 9.45 -30.08 1.79
C ASP A 271 10.58 -29.58 2.70
N ASP A 272 11.75 -29.20 2.18
CA ASP A 272 12.60 -28.29 2.96
C ASP A 272 13.17 -27.09 2.18
N GLU A 273 12.99 -25.94 2.82
CA GLU A 273 13.32 -24.59 2.42
C GLU A 273 14.86 -24.34 2.33
N SER A 274 15.62 -25.19 1.65
CA SER A 274 17.10 -25.19 1.64
C SER A 274 17.72 -24.78 0.29
N GLY A 275 17.03 -23.96 -0.50
CA GLY A 275 17.56 -23.40 -1.75
C GLY A 275 18.52 -22.20 -1.58
N GLY A 276 19.04 -21.97 -0.38
CA GLY A 276 19.90 -20.83 -0.05
C GLY A 276 21.38 -21.09 -0.28
N MET A 277 22.12 -20.09 -0.77
CA MET A 277 23.57 -20.18 -0.94
C MET A 277 24.30 -19.43 0.18
N THR A 278 25.26 -20.07 0.83
CA THR A 278 26.10 -19.40 1.84
C THR A 278 27.02 -18.36 1.20
N PHE A 279 27.34 -17.29 1.94
CA PHE A 279 28.24 -16.23 1.45
C PHE A 279 29.61 -16.79 0.98
N GLN A 280 30.17 -17.76 1.71
CA GLN A 280 31.46 -18.37 1.36
C GLN A 280 31.40 -19.17 0.06
N ALA A 281 30.31 -19.91 -0.16
CA ALA A 281 30.11 -20.66 -1.40
C ALA A 281 29.92 -19.73 -2.59
N LEU A 282 29.11 -18.68 -2.44
CA LEU A 282 28.89 -17.66 -3.48
C LEU A 282 30.21 -16.96 -3.84
N PHE A 283 31.00 -16.57 -2.84
CA PHE A 283 32.28 -15.91 -3.07
C PHE A 283 33.27 -16.80 -3.83
N ARG A 284 33.33 -18.10 -3.50
CA ARG A 284 34.17 -19.07 -4.20
C ARG A 284 33.81 -19.16 -5.68
N GLN A 285 32.53 -19.32 -6.00
CA GLN A 285 32.07 -19.45 -7.39
C GLN A 285 32.23 -18.14 -8.18
N CYS A 286 31.97 -16.99 -7.54
CA CYS A 286 32.22 -15.67 -8.15
C CYS A 286 33.70 -15.45 -8.48
N ARG A 287 34.62 -15.96 -7.65
CA ARG A 287 36.07 -15.86 -7.89
C ARG A 287 36.53 -16.79 -9.01
N GLU A 288 35.99 -18.02 -9.08
CA GLU A 288 36.27 -18.97 -10.15
C GLU A 288 35.83 -18.44 -11.52
N ARG A 289 34.70 -17.72 -11.59
CA ARG A 289 34.20 -17.07 -12.82
C ARG A 289 34.76 -15.65 -13.04
N PHE A 290 35.75 -15.22 -12.25
CA PHE A 290 36.37 -13.88 -12.32
C PHE A 290 35.39 -12.69 -12.25
N LEU A 291 34.25 -12.85 -11.55
CA LEU A 291 33.20 -11.82 -11.45
C LEU A 291 33.52 -10.73 -10.42
N VAL A 292 34.27 -11.09 -9.37
CA VAL A 292 34.56 -10.19 -8.25
C VAL A 292 36.01 -10.34 -7.80
N ALA A 293 36.70 -9.22 -7.58
CA ALA A 293 38.11 -9.20 -7.16
C ALA A 293 38.31 -9.34 -5.64
N ASN A 294 37.37 -8.83 -4.82
CA ASN A 294 37.51 -8.80 -3.37
C ASN A 294 36.15 -9.00 -2.66
N GLU A 295 36.15 -9.50 -1.42
CA GLU A 295 34.92 -9.76 -0.66
C GLU A 295 34.06 -8.50 -0.47
N MET A 296 34.69 -7.32 -0.35
CA MET A 296 33.97 -6.05 -0.22
C MET A 296 33.13 -5.71 -1.46
N ALA A 297 33.61 -6.05 -2.66
CA ALA A 297 32.86 -5.80 -3.89
C ALA A 297 31.64 -6.73 -3.99
N LEU A 298 31.75 -7.99 -3.55
CA LEU A 298 30.59 -8.89 -3.48
C LEU A 298 29.55 -8.38 -2.46
N ARG A 299 30.00 -7.92 -1.29
CA ARG A 299 29.11 -7.33 -0.27
C ARG A 299 28.37 -6.10 -0.79
N SER A 300 29.02 -5.26 -1.59
CA SER A 300 28.39 -4.09 -2.22
C SER A 300 27.25 -4.49 -3.17
N HIS A 301 27.44 -5.52 -4.00
CA HIS A 301 26.37 -6.03 -4.87
C HIS A 301 25.25 -6.71 -4.06
N LEU A 302 25.58 -7.44 -3.00
CA LEU A 302 24.57 -8.04 -2.12
C LEU A 302 23.74 -7.00 -1.36
N SER A 303 24.34 -5.87 -0.93
CA SER A 303 23.57 -4.77 -0.34
C SER A 303 22.63 -4.13 -1.35
N GLU A 304 23.10 -3.92 -2.58
CA GLU A 304 22.27 -3.39 -3.67
C GLU A 304 21.07 -4.31 -3.95
N PHE A 305 21.27 -5.63 -4.00
CA PHE A 305 20.17 -6.58 -4.15
C PHE A 305 19.19 -6.59 -2.97
N LYS A 306 19.68 -6.40 -1.73
CA LYS A 306 18.83 -6.30 -0.52
C LYS A 306 18.00 -5.01 -0.54
N ASP A 307 18.59 -3.90 -0.95
CA ASP A 307 17.91 -2.60 -1.02
C ASP A 307 16.74 -2.64 -2.02
N HIS A 308 16.91 -3.36 -3.13
CA HIS A 308 15.86 -3.60 -4.12
C HIS A 308 14.93 -4.78 -3.78
N ARG A 309 15.07 -5.40 -2.61
CA ARG A 309 14.28 -6.56 -2.15
C ARG A 309 14.36 -7.78 -3.08
N LEU A 310 15.44 -7.90 -3.85
CA LEU A 310 15.70 -9.05 -4.73
C LEU A 310 16.27 -10.25 -3.98
N LEU A 311 16.84 -10.02 -2.80
CA LEU A 311 17.52 -11.01 -1.99
C LEU A 311 17.11 -10.89 -0.53
N GLN A 312 16.82 -12.03 0.10
CA GLN A 312 16.61 -12.13 1.54
C GLN A 312 17.78 -12.92 2.16
N ALA A 313 18.29 -12.42 3.28
CA ALA A 313 19.24 -13.16 4.10
C ALA A 313 18.45 -14.01 5.10
N ARG A 314 18.47 -15.32 4.91
CA ARG A 314 17.94 -16.31 5.86
C ARG A 314 19.10 -16.79 6.73
N ARG A 315 18.86 -17.01 8.01
CA ARG A 315 19.83 -17.71 8.87
C ARG A 315 19.48 -19.20 8.79
N GLY A 316 20.39 -19.99 8.25
CA GLY A 316 20.23 -21.45 8.21
C GLY A 316 20.28 -22.06 9.61
N LEU A 317 19.93 -23.35 9.71
CA LEU A 317 19.98 -24.11 10.96
C LEU A 317 21.39 -24.14 11.58
N ASP A 318 22.42 -24.03 10.74
CA ASP A 318 23.83 -23.96 11.14
C ASP A 318 24.29 -22.55 11.60
N GLY A 319 23.38 -21.57 11.63
CA GLY A 319 23.68 -20.19 12.01
C GLY A 319 24.45 -19.38 10.95
N ALA A 320 24.77 -19.99 9.81
CA ALA A 320 25.34 -19.31 8.66
C ALA A 320 24.30 -18.43 7.93
N GLU A 321 24.75 -17.30 7.38
CA GLU A 321 23.91 -16.44 6.54
C GLU A 321 23.80 -17.05 5.13
N GLU A 322 22.57 -17.41 4.77
CA GLU A 322 22.19 -17.92 3.46
C GLU A 322 21.44 -16.83 2.68
N HIS A 323 21.75 -16.75 1.39
CA HIS A 323 21.16 -15.81 0.46
C HIS A 323 20.13 -16.53 -0.40
N VAL A 324 18.86 -16.14 -0.28
CA VAL A 324 17.72 -16.75 -0.99
C VAL A 324 17.00 -15.68 -1.81
N ILE A 325 16.66 -15.99 -3.06
CA ILE A 325 15.81 -15.15 -3.89
C ILE A 325 14.34 -15.50 -3.55
N PRO A 326 13.53 -14.55 -3.06
CA PRO A 326 12.15 -14.81 -2.65
C PRO A 326 11.20 -14.87 -3.86
N LEU A 327 11.50 -15.76 -4.83
CA LEU A 327 10.72 -15.99 -6.04
C LEU A 327 10.48 -17.49 -6.23
N GLN A 328 9.30 -17.86 -6.74
CA GLN A 328 9.02 -19.25 -7.09
C GLN A 328 9.88 -19.72 -8.28
N ALA A 329 10.15 -21.02 -8.35
CA ALA A 329 10.98 -21.61 -9.40
C ALA A 329 10.48 -21.30 -10.82
N SER A 330 9.16 -21.30 -11.04
CA SER A 330 8.54 -20.96 -12.32
C SER A 330 8.78 -19.50 -12.74
N ALA A 331 8.65 -18.55 -11.81
CA ALA A 331 8.91 -17.14 -12.05
C ALA A 331 10.42 -16.85 -12.22
N LEU A 332 11.27 -17.56 -11.49
CA LEU A 332 12.73 -17.44 -11.60
C LEU A 332 13.23 -17.93 -12.97
N GLN A 333 12.67 -19.03 -13.48
CA GLN A 333 12.96 -19.52 -14.84
C GLN A 333 12.56 -18.51 -15.91
N GLN A 334 11.37 -17.89 -15.79
CA GLN A 334 10.95 -16.83 -16.72
C GLN A 334 11.89 -15.62 -16.69
N LEU A 335 12.36 -15.21 -15.50
CA LEU A 335 13.32 -14.11 -15.39
C LEU A 335 14.67 -14.42 -16.00
N LEU A 336 15.15 -15.66 -15.88
CA LEU A 336 16.40 -16.08 -16.51
C LEU A 336 16.31 -15.98 -18.03
N VAL A 337 15.17 -16.38 -18.62
CA VAL A 337 14.91 -16.24 -20.06
C VAL A 337 14.85 -14.77 -20.47
N ASP A 338 14.16 -13.91 -19.70
CA ASP A 338 14.09 -12.46 -19.97
C ASP A 338 15.43 -11.73 -19.81
N MET A 339 16.39 -12.33 -19.08
CA MET A 339 17.74 -11.82 -18.87
C MET A 339 18.73 -12.23 -19.96
N GLU A 340 18.41 -13.22 -20.80
CA GLU A 340 19.22 -13.54 -21.96
C GLU A 340 19.04 -12.42 -23.00
N PRO A 341 20.13 -11.77 -23.46
CA PRO A 341 20.00 -10.84 -24.58
C PRO A 341 19.49 -11.63 -25.79
N ALA A 342 18.45 -11.12 -26.46
CA ALA A 342 18.13 -11.57 -27.81
C ALA A 342 19.42 -11.48 -28.64
N ALA A 343 19.79 -12.61 -29.24
CA ALA A 343 21.09 -12.89 -29.86
C ALA A 343 21.58 -11.81 -30.84
#